data_AF-A0A9W8WFU7-F1
#
_entry.id   AF-A0A9W8WFU7-F1
#
_cell.length_a   1.000
_cell.length_b   1.000
_cell.length_c   1.000
_cell.angle_alpha   90.00
_cell.angle_beta   90.00
_cell.angle_gamma   90.00
#
_symmetry.space_group_name_H-M   'P 1'
#
loop_
_entity.id
_entity.type
_entity.pdbx_description
1 polymer ?
#
loop_
_entity_poly.entity_id
_entity_poly.type
_entity_poly.pdbx_seq_one_letter_code
_entity_poly.pdbx_strand_id
1 'polypeptide(L)'
;MAAALDHFSDRLIAGARADLLALAKIPFIKSRTARVFWENGFRTVATIANADPAELLPVLMQAQPNKIRLKGKDNDKYEEKLMVKAKVISDAANKIWRHQMQAELELEEE
;
A
#
# COMPACT_ATOMS: atom_id res chain seq x y z
N MET A 1 -22.13 -14.40 24.47
CA MET A 1 -22.11 -13.36 23.42
C MET A 1 -20.72 -12.74 23.19
N ALA A 2 -19.77 -12.84 24.13
CA ALA A 2 -18.40 -12.30 23.97
C ALA A 2 -17.51 -13.09 23.00
N ALA A 3 -17.50 -14.43 23.08
CA ALA A 3 -16.60 -15.27 22.26
C ALA A 3 -16.75 -15.07 20.74
N ALA A 4 -17.96 -14.85 20.24
CA ALA A 4 -18.18 -14.57 18.81
C ALA A 4 -17.56 -13.23 18.39
N LEU A 5 -17.65 -12.21 19.24
CA LEU A 5 -17.11 -10.87 19.02
C LEU A 5 -15.57 -10.88 19.03
N ASP A 6 -14.97 -11.67 19.91
CA ASP A 6 -13.53 -11.88 19.97
C ASP A 6 -13.03 -12.56 18.69
N HIS A 7 -13.74 -13.58 18.19
CA HIS A 7 -13.39 -14.24 16.93
C HIS A 7 -13.48 -13.31 15.71
N PHE A 8 -14.46 -12.42 15.65
CA PHE A 8 -14.53 -11.42 14.58
C PHE A 8 -13.36 -10.42 14.67
N SER A 9 -13.01 -9.96 15.86
CA SER A 9 -11.86 -9.08 16.09
C SER A 9 -10.55 -9.74 15.66
N ASP A 10 -10.34 -11.02 16.01
CA ASP A 10 -9.15 -11.78 15.63
C ASP A 10 -9.05 -11.96 14.12
N ARG A 11 -10.17 -12.28 13.45
CA ARG A 11 -10.22 -12.41 11.98
C ARG A 11 -9.95 -11.08 11.28
N LEU A 12 -10.44 -9.97 11.83
CA LEU A 12 -10.17 -8.62 11.31
C LEU A 12 -8.69 -8.25 11.46
N ILE A 13 -8.08 -8.55 12.61
CA ILE A 13 -6.65 -8.32 12.85
C ILE A 13 -5.79 -9.22 11.95
N ALA A 14 -6.17 -10.48 11.78
CA ALA A 14 -5.47 -11.42 10.89
C ALA A 14 -5.54 -10.95 9.43
N GLY A 15 -6.71 -10.50 8.98
CA GLY A 15 -6.89 -9.89 7.65
C GLY A 15 -6.02 -8.65 7.48
N ALA A 16 -6.05 -7.71 8.42
CA ALA A 16 -5.21 -6.51 8.39
C ALA A 16 -3.70 -6.86 8.37
N ARG A 17 -3.28 -7.92 9.08
CA ARG A 17 -1.90 -8.39 9.07
C ARG A 17 -1.51 -8.99 7.72
N ALA A 18 -2.39 -9.78 7.11
CA ALA A 18 -2.16 -10.35 5.78
C ALA A 18 -2.06 -9.26 4.72
N ASP A 19 -2.96 -8.27 4.76
CA ASP A 19 -2.95 -7.09 3.91
C ASP A 19 -1.63 -6.32 4.02
N LEU A 20 -1.20 -5.98 5.24
CA LEU A 20 0.05 -5.26 5.47
C LEU A 20 1.28 -6.02 4.95
N LEU A 21 1.29 -7.35 5.08
CA LEU A 21 2.34 -8.20 4.52
C LEU A 21 2.33 -8.21 2.99
N ALA A 22 1.15 -8.21 2.36
CA ALA A 22 1.01 -8.12 0.91
C ALA A 22 1.50 -6.76 0.39
N LEU A 23 1.11 -5.66 1.06
CA LEU A 23 1.57 -4.31 0.73
C LEU A 23 3.10 -4.18 0.83
N ALA A 24 3.71 -4.81 1.83
CA ALA A 24 5.16 -4.78 2.02
C ALA A 24 5.98 -5.48 0.90
N LYS A 25 5.32 -6.25 0.01
CA LYS A 25 5.95 -6.83 -1.18
C LYS A 25 6.15 -5.80 -2.30
N ILE A 26 5.41 -4.68 -2.27
CA ILE A 26 5.53 -3.62 -3.26
C ILE A 26 6.84 -2.83 -3.01
N PRO A 27 7.63 -2.51 -4.04
CA PRO A 27 8.82 -1.67 -3.91
C PRO A 27 8.53 -0.36 -3.18
N PHE A 28 9.49 0.11 -2.39
CA PHE A 28 9.38 1.34 -1.57
C PHE A 28 8.29 1.35 -0.47
N ILE A 29 7.45 0.31 -0.38
CA ILE A 29 6.50 0.12 0.71
C ILE A 29 7.11 -0.84 1.74
N LYS A 30 7.56 -0.29 2.87
CA LYS A 30 8.03 -1.05 4.04
C LYS A 30 7.03 -0.92 5.19
N SER A 31 7.22 -1.65 6.30
CA SER A 31 6.21 -1.78 7.37
C SER A 31 5.54 -0.47 7.80
N ARG A 32 6.31 0.61 8.00
CA ARG A 32 5.76 1.93 8.33
C ARG A 32 4.90 2.51 7.20
N THR A 33 5.42 2.51 5.98
CA THR A 33 4.72 3.00 4.79
C THR A 33 3.46 2.18 4.50
N ALA A 34 3.53 0.85 4.62
CA ALA A 34 2.39 -0.05 4.47
C ALA A 34 1.27 0.31 5.44
N ARG A 35 1.62 0.59 6.71
CA ARG A 35 0.67 1.03 7.73
C ARG A 35 -0.01 2.34 7.36
N VAL A 36 0.77 3.34 6.94
CA VAL A 36 0.24 4.65 6.52
C VAL A 36 -0.67 4.51 5.30
N PHE A 37 -0.32 3.67 4.32
CA PHE A 37 -1.17 3.36 3.17
C PHE A 37 -2.49 2.71 3.58
N TRP A 38 -2.41 1.69 4.45
CA TRP A 38 -3.59 0.95 4.93
C TRP A 38 -4.56 1.86 5.71
N GLU A 39 -4.02 2.76 6.54
CA GLU A 39 -4.79 3.76 7.30
C GLU A 39 -5.44 4.82 6.38
N ASN A 40 -4.84 5.11 5.23
CA ASN A 40 -5.38 6.00 4.19
C ASN A 40 -6.32 5.28 3.20
N GLY A 41 -6.70 4.02 3.43
CA GLY A 41 -7.67 3.28 2.62
C GLY A 41 -7.06 2.39 1.53
N PHE A 42 -5.75 2.46 1.29
CA PHE A 42 -5.02 1.58 0.38
C PHE A 42 -4.69 0.25 1.06
N ARG A 43 -5.73 -0.55 1.35
CA ARG A 43 -5.61 -1.75 2.18
C ARG A 43 -5.05 -2.95 1.43
N THR A 44 -5.27 -3.02 0.12
CA THR A 44 -4.88 -4.19 -0.70
C THR A 44 -3.98 -3.78 -1.86
N VAL A 45 -3.25 -4.76 -2.42
CA VAL A 45 -2.43 -4.53 -3.63
C VAL A 45 -3.30 -4.04 -4.79
N ALA A 46 -4.52 -4.56 -4.92
CA ALA A 46 -5.49 -4.13 -5.93
C ALA A 46 -5.88 -2.64 -5.79
N THR A 47 -6.08 -2.15 -4.57
CA THR A 47 -6.39 -0.71 -4.37
C THR A 47 -5.25 0.20 -4.79
N ILE A 48 -3.99 -0.21 -4.61
CA ILE A 48 -2.81 0.55 -5.05
C ILE A 48 -2.62 0.44 -6.57
N ALA A 49 -2.86 -0.75 -7.14
CA ALA A 49 -2.75 -0.99 -8.58
C ALA A 49 -3.71 -0.11 -9.39
N ASN A 50 -4.93 0.08 -8.90
CA ASN A 50 -5.95 0.89 -9.58
C ASN A 50 -5.86 2.40 -9.27
N ALA A 51 -5.00 2.81 -8.35
CA ALA A 51 -4.84 4.20 -7.97
C ALA A 51 -3.94 4.96 -8.95
N ASP A 52 -4.28 6.22 -9.23
CA ASP A 52 -3.39 7.14 -9.93
C ASP A 52 -2.16 7.42 -9.04
N PRO A 53 -0.91 7.34 -9.56
CA PRO A 53 0.28 7.81 -8.85
C PRO A 53 0.13 9.17 -8.14
N ALA A 54 -0.67 10.09 -8.68
CA ALA A 54 -0.94 11.39 -8.06
C ALA A 54 -1.70 11.26 -6.71
N GLU A 55 -2.57 10.26 -6.57
CA GLU A 55 -3.31 9.98 -5.33
C GLU A 55 -2.43 9.33 -4.26
N LEU A 56 -1.40 8.60 -4.68
CA LEU A 56 -0.44 7.96 -3.76
C LEU A 56 0.56 8.97 -3.17
N LEU A 57 0.79 10.08 -3.87
CA LEU A 57 1.75 11.11 -3.49
C LEU A 57 1.54 11.69 -2.07
N PRO A 58 0.35 12.19 -1.68
CA PRO A 58 0.13 12.75 -0.35
C PRO A 58 0.36 11.72 0.77
N VAL A 59 -0.01 10.45 0.52
CA VAL A 59 0.20 9.34 1.46
C VAL A 59 1.69 9.01 1.57
N LEU A 60 2.41 8.98 0.45
CA LEU A 60 3.86 8.81 0.44
C LEU A 60 4.58 9.92 1.17
N MET A 61 4.13 11.16 1.02
CA MET A 61 4.65 12.31 1.76
C MET A 61 4.42 12.15 3.26
N GLN A 62 3.23 11.71 3.70
CA GLN A 62 2.94 11.42 5.11
C GLN A 62 3.85 10.31 5.67
N ALA A 63 4.16 9.29 4.86
CA ALA A 63 5.00 8.18 5.26
C ALA A 63 6.49 8.53 5.42
N GLN A 64 6.94 9.74 5.05
CA GLN A 64 8.35 10.14 5.14
C GLN A 64 8.75 10.46 6.59
N PRO A 65 9.87 9.91 7.11
CA PRO A 65 10.30 10.17 8.49
C PRO A 65 10.89 11.58 8.68
N ASN A 66 11.49 12.16 7.63
CA ASN A 66 12.27 13.40 7.73
C ASN A 66 11.51 14.67 7.32
N LYS A 67 10.17 14.63 7.35
CA LYS A 67 9.29 15.70 6.84
C LYS A 67 9.56 17.08 7.46
N ILE A 68 10.13 17.12 8.66
CA ILE A 68 10.35 18.33 9.47
C ILE A 68 11.49 19.23 8.89
N ARG A 69 12.33 18.75 7.97
CA ARG A 69 13.59 19.45 7.61
C ARG A 69 13.63 20.14 6.24
N LEU A 70 12.60 20.05 5.40
CA LEU A 70 12.63 20.61 4.03
C LEU A 70 11.98 22.01 3.98
N LYS A 71 12.72 23.04 3.55
CA LYS A 71 12.21 24.41 3.34
C LYS A 71 12.37 24.82 1.87
N GLY A 72 11.34 25.44 1.29
CA GLY A 72 11.42 26.12 -0.01
C GLY A 72 11.64 25.19 -1.22
N LYS A 73 12.52 25.60 -2.15
CA LYS A 73 12.79 24.96 -3.47
C LYS A 73 13.24 23.49 -3.40
N ASP A 74 13.67 23.02 -2.23
CA ASP A 74 13.99 21.60 -1.99
C ASP A 74 12.73 20.74 -1.86
N ASN A 75 11.57 21.34 -1.59
CA ASN A 75 10.30 20.65 -1.48
C ASN A 75 9.79 20.22 -2.88
N ASP A 76 9.85 21.11 -3.88
CA ASP A 76 9.38 20.81 -5.24
C ASP A 76 10.17 19.64 -5.87
N LYS A 77 11.50 19.66 -5.74
CA LYS A 77 12.37 18.55 -6.19
C LYS A 77 12.14 17.27 -5.41
N TYR A 78 11.67 17.38 -4.16
CA TYR A 78 11.38 16.23 -3.33
C TYR A 78 10.04 15.59 -3.70
N GLU A 79 9.04 16.43 -3.98
CA GLU A 79 7.74 16.02 -4.50
C GLU A 79 7.88 15.30 -5.84
N GLU A 80 8.68 15.84 -6.77
CA GLU A 80 8.98 15.20 -8.05
C GLU A 80 9.60 13.79 -7.85
N LYS A 81 10.57 13.66 -6.93
CA LYS A 81 11.17 12.36 -6.58
C LYS A 81 10.14 11.40 -5.99
N LEU A 82 9.22 11.89 -5.16
CA LEU A 82 8.16 11.06 -4.60
C LEU A 82 7.15 10.66 -5.67
N MET A 83 6.88 11.50 -6.67
CA MET A 83 6.01 11.17 -7.79
C MET A 83 6.63 10.03 -8.63
N VAL A 84 7.93 10.10 -8.92
CA VAL A 84 8.64 8.99 -9.59
C VAL A 84 8.51 7.69 -8.78
N LYS A 85 8.63 7.74 -7.45
CA LYS A 85 8.40 6.56 -6.60
C LYS A 85 6.95 6.09 -6.63
N ALA A 86 5.99 7.00 -6.61
CA ALA A 86 4.56 6.68 -6.69
C ALA A 86 4.23 5.93 -7.98
N LYS A 87 4.83 6.34 -9.10
CA LYS A 87 4.70 5.64 -10.38
C LYS A 87 5.24 4.22 -10.30
N VAL A 88 6.45 4.04 -9.79
CA VAL A 88 7.04 2.69 -9.63
C VAL A 88 6.21 1.81 -8.69
N ILE A 89 5.63 2.39 -7.64
CA ILE A 89 4.72 1.71 -6.72
C ILE A 89 3.47 1.22 -7.47
N SER A 90 2.80 2.10 -8.22
CA SER A 90 1.59 1.74 -8.98
C SER A 90 1.88 0.69 -10.05
N ASP A 91 2.98 0.83 -10.80
CA ASP A 91 3.39 -0.13 -11.83
C ASP A 91 3.70 -1.51 -11.23
N ALA A 92 4.43 -1.54 -10.11
CA ALA A 92 4.76 -2.79 -9.44
C ALA A 92 3.53 -3.45 -8.78
N ALA A 93 2.64 -2.66 -8.18
CA ALA A 93 1.39 -3.15 -7.62
C ALA A 93 0.51 -3.76 -8.73
N ASN A 94 0.40 -3.11 -9.88
CA ASN A 94 -0.28 -3.63 -11.06
C ASN A 94 0.30 -4.98 -11.51
N LYS A 95 1.62 -5.11 -11.55
CA LYS A 95 2.27 -6.38 -11.91
C LYS A 95 1.94 -7.50 -10.92
N ILE A 96 2.03 -7.21 -9.62
CA ILE A 96 1.70 -8.20 -8.57
C ILE A 96 0.23 -8.59 -8.67
N TRP A 97 -0.67 -7.62 -8.83
CA TRP A 97 -2.11 -7.86 -8.92
C TRP A 97 -2.48 -8.73 -10.13
N ARG A 98 -1.89 -8.47 -11.30
CA ARG A 98 -2.10 -9.32 -12.49
C ARG A 98 -1.67 -10.76 -12.26
N HIS A 99 -0.55 -10.99 -11.60
CA HIS A 99 -0.10 -12.35 -11.27
C HIS A 99 -1.01 -13.03 -10.25
N GLN A 100 -1.52 -12.29 -9.26
CA GLN A 100 -2.51 -12.82 -8.33
C GLN A 100 -3.79 -13.25 -9.05
N MET A 101 -4.27 -12.42 -9.99
CA MET A 101 -5.48 -12.72 -10.76
C MET A 101 -5.31 -13.91 -11.69
N GLN A 102 -4.14 -14.08 -12.30
CA GLN A 102 -3.84 -15.26 -13.11
C GLN A 102 -3.82 -16.54 -12.26
N ALA A 103 -3.18 -16.50 -11.10
CA ALA A 103 -3.13 -17.65 -10.19
C ALA A 103 -4.52 -18.04 -9.66
N GLU A 104 -5.40 -17.07 -9.39
CA GLU A 104 -6.77 -17.34 -8.99
C GLU A 104 -7.56 -18.06 -10.09
N LEU A 105 -7.40 -17.65 -11.36
CA LEU A 105 -8.05 -18.32 -12.50
C LEU A 105 -7.52 -19.75 -12.70
N GLU A 106 -6.20 -19.96 -12.60
CA GLU A 106 -5.59 -21.29 -12.72
C GLU A 106 -6.08 -22.27 -11.64
N LEU A 107 -6.32 -21.78 -10.41
CA LEU A 107 -6.85 -22.58 -9.31
C LEU A 107 -8.35 -22.89 -9.45
N GLU A 108 -9.11 -22.06 -10.16
CA GLU A 108 -10.54 -22.30 -10.43
C GLU A 108 -10.76 -23.33 -11.55
N GLU A 109 -9.76 -23.56 -12.40
CA GLU A 109 -9.79 -24.52 -13.51
C GLU A 109 -9.39 -25.96 -13.11
N GLU A 110 -8.83 -26.16 -11.91
CA GLU A 110 -8.46 -27.47 -11.30
C GLU A 110 -9.55 -28.05 -10.39
#